data_AF-A0A2N3DR55-F1
#
_entry.id   AF-A0A2N3DR55-F1
#
_cell.length_a   1.000
_cell.length_b   1.000
_cell.length_c   1.000
_cell.angle_alpha   90.00
_cell.angle_beta   90.00
_cell.angle_gamma   90.00
#
_symmetry.space_group_name_H-M   'P 1'
#
loop_
_entity.id
_entity.type
_entity.pdbx_description
1 polymer ?
#
loop_
_entity_poly.entity_id
_entity_poly.type
_entity_poly.pdbx_seq_one_letter_code
_entity_poly.pdbx_strand_id
1 'polypeptide(L)' 'MGVPFWAGVFGLVVSIVFLLLAVIELRKNTPGHARNAAMIHVGMAALFLPFSLIIMFLYS' A
#
# COMPACT_ATOMS: atom_id res chain seq x y z
N MET A 1 -5.71 -20.16 10.02
CA MET A 1 -5.89 -18.80 9.48
C MET A 1 -7.10 -18.11 10.11
N GLY A 2 -6.89 -17.29 11.14
CA GLY A 2 -7.95 -16.52 11.82
C GLY A 2 -8.26 -15.18 11.16
N VAL A 3 -9.14 -14.39 11.78
CA VAL A 3 -9.44 -13.00 11.37
C VAL A 3 -8.19 -12.13 11.14
N PRO A 4 -7.12 -12.20 11.98
CA PRO A 4 -5.92 -11.40 11.77
C PRO A 4 -5.21 -11.71 10.44
N PHE A 5 -5.12 -12.98 10.06
CA PHE A 5 -4.48 -13.37 8.80
C PHE A 5 -5.19 -12.76 7.59
N TRP A 6 -6.53 -12.85 7.54
CA TRP A 6 -7.32 -12.27 6.45
C TRP A 6 -7.31 -10.74 6.45
N ALA A 7 -7.21 -10.10 7.62
CA ALA A 7 -6.98 -8.66 7.70
C ALA A 7 -5.62 -8.27 7.08
N GLY A 8 -4.58 -9.07 7.31
CA GLY A 8 -3.27 -8.92 6.66
C GLY A 8 -3.36 -9.07 5.13
N VAL A 9 -4.08 -10.09 4.63
CA VAL A 9 -4.30 -10.27 3.19
C VAL A 9 -5.02 -9.06 2.59
N PHE A 10 -6.09 -8.57 3.23
CA PHE A 10 -6.82 -7.40 2.77
C PHE A 10 -5.92 -6.15 2.75
N GLY A 11 -5.17 -5.90 3.83
CA GLY A 11 -4.22 -4.79 3.93
C GLY A 11 -3.14 -4.84 2.84
N LEU A 12 -2.67 -6.04 2.49
CA LEU A 12 -1.69 -6.27 1.44
C LEU A 12 -2.28 -5.89 0.05
N VAL A 13 -3.48 -6.38 -0.27
CA VAL A 13 -4.17 -6.07 -1.54
C VAL A 13 -4.37 -4.56 -1.68
N VAL A 14 -4.89 -3.91 -0.64
CA VAL A 14 -5.12 -2.45 -0.64
C VAL A 14 -3.80 -1.70 -0.85
N SER A 15 -2.73 -2.07 -0.13
CA SER A 15 -1.42 -1.42 -0.25
C SER A 15 -0.86 -1.51 -1.67
N ILE A 16 -0.99 -2.69 -2.31
CA ILE A 16 -0.52 -2.90 -3.69
C ILE A 16 -1.29 -2.01 -4.67
N VAL A 17 -2.62 -1.96 -4.57
CA VAL A 17 -3.45 -1.13 -5.46
C VAL A 17 -3.08 0.35 -5.34
N PHE A 18 -2.94 0.85 -4.11
CA PHE A 18 -2.55 2.25 -3.89
C PHE A 18 -1.14 2.55 -4.39
N LEU A 19 -0.20 1.63 -4.20
CA LEU A 19 1.16 1.78 -4.72
C LEU A 19 1.17 1.87 -6.25
N LEU A 20 0.40 1.01 -6.94
CA LEU A 20 0.27 1.05 -8.40
C LEU A 20 -0.32 2.37 -8.89
N LEU A 21 -1.41 2.84 -8.28
CA LEU A 21 -2.04 4.11 -8.63
C LEU A 21 -1.07 5.29 -8.43
N ALA A 22 -0.35 5.30 -7.31
CA ALA A 22 0.63 6.34 -7.03
C ALA A 22 1.81 6.32 -8.01
N VAL A 23 2.29 5.14 -8.41
CA VAL A 23 3.34 5.00 -9.44
C VAL A 23 2.84 5.49 -10.80
N ILE A 24 1.60 5.16 -11.18
CA ILE A 24 0.98 5.64 -12.43
C ILE A 24 0.92 7.18 -12.42
N GLU A 25 0.49 7.77 -11.29
CA GLU A 25 0.39 9.22 -11.16
C GLU A 25 1.76 9.90 -11.18
N LEU A 26 2.77 9.34 -10.52
CA LEU A 26 4.14 9.84 -10.56
C LEU A 26 4.74 9.76 -11.97
N ARG A 27 4.40 8.70 -12.74
CA ARG A 27 4.86 8.52 -14.12
C ARG A 27 4.28 9.54 -15.09
N LYS A 28 3.11 10.13 -14.81
CA LYS A 28 2.56 11.22 -15.64
C LYS A 28 3.45 12.46 -15.62
N ASN A 29 4.35 12.61 -14.65
CA ASN A 29 5.32 13.70 -14.51
C ASN A 29 4.71 15.11 -14.57
N THR A 30 3.39 15.24 -14.39
CA THR A 30 2.70 16.51 -14.30
C THR A 30 2.85 17.06 -12.87
N PRO A 31 3.49 18.22 -12.69
CA PRO A 31 3.57 18.85 -11.39
C PRO A 31 2.17 19.29 -10.94
N GLY A 32 1.78 18.95 -9.72
CA GLY A 32 0.47 19.29 -9.17
C GLY A 32 0.16 18.61 -7.85
N HIS A 33 -1.01 18.94 -7.29
CA HIS A 33 -1.49 18.39 -6.01
C HIS A 33 -1.54 16.85 -6.03
N ALA A 34 -1.92 16.27 -7.18
CA ALA A 34 -1.98 14.82 -7.38
C ALA A 34 -0.60 14.14 -7.27
N ARG A 35 0.47 14.77 -7.73
CA ARG A 35 1.84 14.26 -7.59
C ARG A 35 2.30 14.26 -6.13
N ASN A 36 2.01 15.32 -5.38
CA ASN A 36 2.32 15.38 -3.95
C ASN A 36 1.52 14.34 -3.16
N ALA A 37 0.23 14.19 -3.47
CA ALA A 37 -0.60 13.14 -2.90
C ALA A 37 -0.05 11.74 -3.24
N ALA A 38 0.39 11.51 -4.48
CA ALA A 38 0.97 10.24 -4.88
C ALA A 38 2.24 9.89 -4.07
N MET A 39 3.14 10.84 -3.81
CA MET A 39 4.32 10.58 -2.98
C MET A 39 3.95 10.17 -1.55
N ILE A 40 2.94 10.81 -0.94
CA ILE A 40 2.44 10.44 0.39
C ILE A 40 1.83 9.03 0.36
N HIS A 41 1.07 8.68 -0.68
CA HIS A 41 0.48 7.36 -0.83
C HIS A 41 1.53 6.27 -1.05
N VAL A 42 2.61 6.54 -1.78
CA VAL A 42 3.77 5.62 -1.86
C VAL A 42 4.37 5.41 -0.47
N GLY A 43 4.59 6.47 0.30
CA GLY A 43 5.12 6.39 1.66
C GLY A 43 4.22 5.58 2.60
N MET A 44 2.91 5.80 2.55
CA MET A 44 1.95 5.01 3.33
C MET A 44 1.94 3.55 2.90
N ALA A 45 1.91 3.25 1.60
CA ALA A 45 1.94 1.88 1.09
C ALA A 45 3.24 1.15 1.48
N ALA A 46 4.37 1.86 1.50
CA ALA A 46 5.66 1.30 1.92
C ALA A 46 5.69 0.90 3.42
N LEU A 47 4.88 1.54 4.26
CA LEU A 47 4.72 1.16 5.67
C LEU A 47 3.66 0.07 5.86
N PHE A 48 2.56 0.13 5.11
CA PHE A 48 1.41 -0.75 5.29
C PHE A 48 1.63 -2.16 4.70
N LEU A 49 2.37 -2.26 3.60
CA LEU A 49 2.72 -3.52 2.96
C LEU A 49 3.57 -4.46 3.85
N PRO A 50 4.69 -4.01 4.46
CA PRO A 50 5.43 -4.86 5.39
C PRO A 50 4.64 -5.19 6.66
N PHE A 51 3.81 -4.28 7.17
CA PHE A 51 2.97 -4.56 8.33
C PHE A 51 1.94 -5.65 8.04
N SER A 52 1.34 -5.62 6.85
CA SER A 52 0.41 -6.65 6.36
C SER A 52 1.09 -8.01 6.27
N LEU A 53 2.33 -8.06 5.76
CA LEU A 53 3.13 -9.29 5.70
C LEU A 53 3.48 -9.83 7.10
N ILE A 54 3.84 -8.94 8.04
CA ILE A 54 4.14 -9.33 9.43
C ILE A 54 2.91 -9.97 10.09
N ILE A 55 1.73 -9.37 9.93
CA ILE A 55 0.49 -9.94 10.48
C ILE A 55 0.22 -11.31 9.84
N MET A 56 0.35 -11.44 8.53
CA MET A 56 0.15 -12.74 7.87
C MET A 56 1.13 -13.80 8.40
N PHE A 57 2.40 -13.44 8.62
CA PHE A 57 3.43 -14.36 9.12
C PHE A 57 3.23 -14.73 10.60
N LEU A 58 2.81 -13.79 11.46
CA LEU A 58 2.59 -14.07 12.88
C LEU A 58 1.32 -14.88 13.16
N TYR A 59 0.35 -14.82 12.25
CA TYR A 59 -0.96 -15.46 12.40
C TYR A 59 -1.23 -16.54 11.32
N SER A 60 -0.17 -17.01 10.65
CA SER A 60 -0.21 -18.12 9.69
C SER A 60 -0.37 -19.48 10.36
#